data_AF-G2I1M2-F1
#
_entry.id   AF-G2I1M2-F1
#
_cell.length_a   1.000
_cell.length_b   1.000
_cell.length_c   1.000
_cell.angle_alpha   90.00
_cell.angle_beta   90.00
_cell.angle_gamma   90.00
#
_symmetry.space_group_name_H-M   'P 1'
#
loop_
_entity.id
_entity.type
_entity.pdbx_description
1 polymer ?
#
loop_
_entity_poly.entity_id
_entity_poly.type
_entity_poly.pdbx_seq_one_letter_code
_entity_poly.pdbx_strand_id
1 'polypeptide(L)'
;MTASPFRKALVATTCALALTCLPAYLTPVQAQQPAAQQQAPSAAQQAAIQHDMQTVAQYKLPKDFFSRMTPVIEQIRESRISPPETPNMSLEDTIKRTEAMPQLQPILQKYGMTAREFVMGITTFGMTTAVMQHPAQDSRSMPTLNPDNVKLIKSHEAQTQALIKAMGGEGSQPEEQPENQPQATPRR
;
A
#
# COMPACT_ATOMS: atom_id res chain seq x y z
N MET A 1 -23.80 54.89 -7.10
CA MET A 1 -24.98 54.41 -6.36
C MET A 1 -24.60 53.08 -5.73
N THR A 2 -24.01 53.08 -4.53
CA THR A 2 -24.63 53.10 -3.18
C THR A 2 -24.99 51.70 -2.67
N ALA A 3 -24.19 51.26 -1.70
CA ALA A 3 -24.55 50.60 -0.43
C ALA A 3 -25.43 49.34 -0.41
N SER A 4 -24.91 48.31 0.26
CA SER A 4 -25.68 47.26 0.94
C SER A 4 -26.52 47.83 2.08
N PRO A 5 -27.65 47.21 2.43
CA PRO A 5 -27.93 46.95 3.84
C PRO A 5 -28.63 45.60 4.15
N PHE A 6 -27.99 44.82 5.03
CA PHE A 6 -28.51 44.36 6.34
C PHE A 6 -30.02 44.52 6.66
N ARG A 7 -30.71 43.43 7.02
CA ARG A 7 -31.19 43.09 8.41
C ARG A 7 -32.46 42.22 8.45
N LYS A 8 -32.32 41.11 9.19
CA LYS A 8 -33.19 40.58 10.27
C LYS A 8 -34.71 40.47 10.01
N ALA A 9 -35.22 39.24 10.04
CA ALA A 9 -36.55 38.94 10.56
C ALA A 9 -36.43 37.87 11.65
N LEU A 10 -36.75 38.29 12.87
CA LEU A 10 -36.92 37.49 14.08
C LEU A 10 -38.35 36.94 14.04
N VAL A 11 -38.54 35.63 14.12
CA VAL A 11 -39.84 35.04 14.45
C VAL A 11 -39.68 34.25 15.73
N ALA A 12 -40.26 34.82 16.78
CA ALA A 12 -40.46 34.19 18.07
C ALA A 12 -41.68 33.26 17.96
N THR A 13 -41.49 31.98 18.26
CA THR A 13 -42.61 31.06 18.49
C THR A 13 -42.43 30.45 19.88
N THR A 14 -43.36 30.84 20.75
CA THR A 14 -43.58 30.34 22.10
C THR A 14 -44.00 28.86 22.08
N CYS A 15 -43.23 27.98 22.74
CA CYS A 15 -43.69 26.64 23.11
C CYS A 15 -44.01 26.61 24.61
N ALA A 16 -45.29 26.48 24.93
CA ALA A 16 -45.77 26.23 26.27
C ALA A 16 -45.61 24.74 26.64
N LEU A 17 -45.10 24.57 27.87
CA LEU A 17 -45.12 23.43 28.80
C LEU A 17 -45.92 22.17 28.42
N ALA A 18 -45.26 21.02 28.50
CA ALA A 18 -45.81 19.81 29.10
C ALA A 18 -44.69 18.95 29.72
N LEU A 19 -44.68 18.85 31.05
CA LEU A 19 -43.95 17.82 31.80
C LEU A 19 -44.61 16.47 31.56
N THR A 20 -43.84 15.44 31.18
CA THR A 20 -44.06 14.05 31.61
C THR A 20 -42.88 13.14 31.23
N CYS A 21 -42.48 12.29 32.20
CA CYS A 21 -41.92 10.94 32.09
C CYS A 21 -40.45 10.68 31.64
N LEU A 22 -39.65 10.29 32.65
CA LEU A 22 -38.70 9.15 32.72
C LEU A 22 -37.53 9.07 31.70
N PRO A 23 -36.26 9.11 32.13
CA PRO A 23 -35.14 8.71 31.30
C PRO A 23 -35.07 7.17 31.25
N ALA A 24 -35.60 6.59 30.17
CA ALA A 24 -35.11 5.29 29.74
C ALA A 24 -33.70 5.51 29.17
N TYR A 25 -32.69 5.09 29.93
CA TYR A 25 -31.30 5.06 29.48
C TYR A 25 -31.22 4.10 28.29
N LEU A 26 -31.25 4.64 27.07
CA LEU A 26 -30.79 3.93 25.88
C LEU A 26 -29.28 3.79 26.01
N THR A 27 -28.84 2.61 26.46
CA THR A 27 -27.46 2.20 26.33
C THR A 27 -27.12 2.16 24.84
N PRO A 28 -26.09 2.89 24.36
CA PRO A 28 -25.57 2.64 23.04
C PRO A 28 -24.96 1.24 23.05
N VAL A 29 -25.60 0.30 22.35
CA VAL A 29 -24.90 -0.89 21.84
C VAL A 29 -23.85 -0.35 20.88
N GLN A 30 -22.65 -0.13 21.39
CA GLN A 30 -21.47 -0.14 20.54
C GLN A 30 -21.39 -1.55 20.00
N ALA A 31 -21.83 -1.73 18.75
CA ALA A 31 -21.48 -2.89 17.97
C ALA A 31 -19.95 -2.91 17.89
N GLN A 32 -19.33 -3.64 18.80
CA GLN A 32 -17.91 -3.91 18.81
C GLN A 32 -17.65 -4.79 17.59
N GLN A 33 -17.39 -4.16 16.45
CA GLN A 33 -16.80 -4.83 15.31
C GLN A 33 -15.53 -5.50 15.82
N PRO A 34 -15.35 -6.82 15.63
CA PRO A 34 -14.11 -7.47 16.00
C PRO A 34 -13.00 -6.75 15.26
N ALA A 35 -12.08 -6.12 16.00
CA ALA A 35 -10.81 -5.72 15.44
C ALA A 35 -10.21 -6.98 14.84
N ALA A 36 -9.98 -6.99 13.52
CA ALA A 36 -9.32 -8.09 12.85
C ALA A 36 -7.91 -8.21 13.45
N GLN A 37 -7.75 -9.10 14.43
CA GLN A 37 -6.45 -9.44 14.96
C GLN A 37 -5.68 -10.12 13.82
N GLN A 38 -4.70 -9.42 13.25
CA GLN A 38 -3.70 -10.02 12.37
C GLN A 38 -2.94 -11.08 13.19
N GLN A 39 -3.40 -12.33 13.09
CA GLN A 39 -2.69 -13.48 13.65
C GLN A 39 -1.32 -13.58 13.01
N ALA A 40 -0.31 -13.85 13.83
CA ALA A 40 1.04 -14.13 13.37
C ALA A 40 1.01 -15.29 12.35
N PRO A 41 1.86 -15.27 11.30
CA PRO A 41 1.84 -16.30 10.26
C PRO A 41 2.10 -17.69 10.86
N SER A 42 1.34 -18.69 10.42
CA SER A 42 1.60 -20.10 10.79
C SER A 42 2.98 -20.57 10.28
N ALA A 43 3.54 -21.64 10.83
CA ALA A 43 4.84 -22.18 10.37
C ALA A 43 4.82 -22.54 8.87
N ALA A 44 3.71 -23.11 8.38
CA ALA A 44 3.54 -23.39 6.95
C ALA A 44 3.53 -22.11 6.10
N GLN A 45 2.89 -21.06 6.60
CA GLN A 45 2.87 -19.75 5.95
C GLN A 45 4.24 -19.07 5.97
N GLN A 46 5.01 -19.21 7.05
CA GLN A 46 6.39 -18.71 7.12
C GLN A 46 7.30 -19.44 6.11
N ALA A 47 7.16 -20.76 5.98
CA ALA A 47 7.90 -21.53 4.98
C ALA A 47 7.53 -21.11 3.53
N ALA A 48 6.24 -20.85 3.27
CA ALA A 48 5.80 -20.34 1.97
C ALA A 48 6.38 -18.94 1.68
N ILE A 49 6.37 -18.03 2.66
CA ILE A 49 6.98 -16.70 2.52
C ILE A 49 8.48 -16.81 2.20
N GLN A 50 9.23 -17.67 2.91
CA GLN A 50 10.64 -17.88 2.64
C GLN A 50 10.89 -18.43 1.23
N HIS A 51 10.06 -19.38 0.79
CA HIS A 51 10.14 -19.93 -0.56
C HIS A 51 9.85 -18.86 -1.64
N ASP A 52 8.83 -18.04 -1.44
CA ASP A 52 8.48 -16.95 -2.35
C ASP A 52 9.60 -15.90 -2.40
N MET A 53 10.18 -15.55 -1.24
CA MET A 53 11.34 -14.65 -1.18
C MET A 53 12.53 -15.20 -1.99
N GLN A 54 12.86 -16.48 -1.84
CA GLN A 54 13.94 -17.11 -2.58
C GLN A 54 13.66 -17.12 -4.10
N THR A 55 12.41 -17.40 -4.48
CA THR A 55 11.96 -17.42 -5.88
C THR A 55 12.13 -16.04 -6.51
N VAL A 56 11.68 -14.99 -5.82
CA VAL A 56 11.78 -13.60 -6.27
C VAL A 56 13.25 -13.14 -6.36
N ALA A 57 14.08 -13.49 -5.38
CA ALA A 57 15.47 -13.06 -5.33
C ALA A 57 16.31 -13.65 -6.48
N GLN A 58 15.96 -14.85 -6.94
CA GLN A 58 16.68 -15.56 -8.00
C GLN A 58 16.11 -15.32 -9.40
N TYR A 59 14.86 -14.88 -9.51
CA TYR A 59 14.23 -14.59 -10.79
C TYR A 59 15.07 -13.61 -11.61
N LYS A 60 15.29 -13.92 -12.89
CA LYS A 60 16.10 -13.09 -13.78
C LYS A 60 15.22 -12.09 -14.51
N LEU A 61 15.45 -10.81 -14.27
CA LEU A 61 14.77 -9.74 -15.02
C LEU A 61 15.18 -9.80 -16.51
N PRO A 62 14.22 -9.65 -17.44
CA PRO A 62 14.53 -9.52 -18.86
C PRO A 62 15.48 -8.34 -19.14
N LYS A 63 16.33 -8.44 -20.17
CA LYS A 63 17.26 -7.35 -20.52
C LYS A 63 16.53 -6.07 -20.94
N ASP A 64 15.34 -6.22 -21.50
CA ASP A 64 14.42 -5.17 -21.95
C ASP A 64 13.39 -4.80 -20.87
N PHE A 65 13.64 -5.18 -19.60
CA PHE A 65 12.73 -4.97 -18.47
C PHE A 65 12.20 -3.52 -18.41
N PHE A 66 13.09 -2.52 -18.40
CA PHE A 66 12.67 -1.13 -18.28
C PHE A 66 11.81 -0.65 -19.46
N SER A 67 12.14 -1.06 -20.69
CA SER A 67 11.36 -0.69 -21.88
C SER A 67 9.97 -1.34 -21.92
N ARG A 68 9.79 -2.51 -21.30
CA ARG A 68 8.48 -3.17 -21.22
C ARG A 68 7.68 -2.71 -20.00
N MET A 69 8.31 -2.58 -18.83
CA MET A 69 7.64 -2.33 -17.56
C MET A 69 7.20 -0.88 -17.38
N THR A 70 8.02 0.09 -17.78
CA THR A 70 7.71 1.52 -17.62
C THR A 70 6.36 1.91 -18.25
N PRO A 71 6.12 1.63 -19.55
CA PRO A 71 4.85 2.02 -20.17
C PRO A 71 3.64 1.23 -19.64
N VAL A 72 3.85 0.02 -19.08
CA VAL A 72 2.81 -0.73 -18.37
C VAL A 72 2.39 0.01 -17.11
N ILE A 73 3.34 0.40 -16.25
CA ILE A 73 3.05 1.12 -15.01
C ILE A 73 2.40 2.48 -15.26
N GLU A 74 2.88 3.22 -16.27
CA GLU A 74 2.28 4.50 -16.68
C GLU A 74 0.83 4.32 -17.12
N GLN A 75 0.55 3.34 -17.99
CA GLN A 75 -0.80 3.11 -18.49
C GLN A 75 -1.75 2.59 -17.39
N ILE A 76 -1.27 1.79 -16.44
CA ILE A 76 -2.03 1.39 -15.24
C ILE A 76 -2.44 2.63 -14.44
N ARG A 77 -1.52 3.57 -14.23
CA ARG A 77 -1.74 4.80 -13.46
C ARG A 77 -2.71 5.74 -14.19
N GLU A 78 -2.55 5.93 -15.49
CA GLU A 78 -3.46 6.72 -16.34
C GLU A 78 -4.87 6.12 -16.34
N SER A 79 -4.96 4.79 -16.35
CA SER A 79 -6.23 4.06 -16.30
C SER A 79 -6.83 3.99 -14.89
N ARG A 80 -6.15 4.56 -13.88
CA ARG A 80 -6.53 4.54 -12.45
C ARG A 80 -6.84 3.12 -11.95
N ILE A 81 -6.09 2.13 -12.44
CA ILE A 81 -6.22 0.75 -11.99
C ILE A 81 -5.42 0.63 -10.71
N SER A 82 -6.12 0.39 -9.60
CA SER A 82 -5.46 0.10 -8.33
C SER A 82 -4.89 -1.33 -8.35
N PRO A 83 -3.71 -1.54 -7.72
CA PRO A 83 -3.22 -2.88 -7.44
C PRO A 83 -4.24 -3.67 -6.62
N PRO A 84 -4.29 -5.00 -6.76
CA PRO A 84 -5.07 -5.82 -5.85
C PRO A 84 -4.51 -5.70 -4.43
N GLU A 85 -5.39 -5.56 -3.43
CA GLU A 85 -5.02 -5.78 -2.03
C GLU A 85 -4.61 -7.25 -1.85
N THR A 86 -3.37 -7.50 -1.44
CA THR A 86 -2.80 -8.85 -1.27
C THR A 86 -2.22 -9.09 0.13
N PRO A 87 -2.90 -8.72 1.23
CA PRO A 87 -2.35 -9.01 2.56
C PRO A 87 -2.21 -10.53 2.74
N ASN A 88 -1.01 -10.96 3.10
CA ASN A 88 -0.69 -12.37 3.42
C ASN A 88 -0.92 -13.39 2.29
N MET A 89 -1.00 -12.97 1.03
CA MET A 89 -1.10 -13.89 -0.11
C MET A 89 0.27 -14.45 -0.50
N SER A 90 0.27 -15.69 -1.02
CA SER A 90 1.45 -16.24 -1.69
C SER A 90 1.72 -15.49 -3.00
N LEU A 91 2.94 -15.64 -3.51
CA LEU A 91 3.33 -15.12 -4.82
C LEU A 91 2.45 -15.68 -5.94
N GLU A 92 2.16 -16.99 -5.93
CA GLU A 92 1.30 -17.62 -6.94
C GLU A 92 -0.15 -17.17 -6.84
N ASP A 93 -0.68 -16.92 -5.64
CA ASP A 93 -2.03 -16.36 -5.49
C ASP A 93 -2.09 -14.91 -5.97
N THR A 94 -1.02 -14.13 -5.76
CA THR A 94 -0.88 -12.78 -6.30
C THR A 94 -0.87 -12.80 -7.83
N ILE A 95 -0.15 -13.75 -8.44
CA ILE A 95 -0.15 -13.95 -9.90
C ILE A 95 -1.55 -14.29 -10.40
N LYS A 96 -2.23 -15.28 -9.81
CA LYS A 96 -3.59 -15.68 -10.21
C LYS A 96 -4.59 -14.54 -10.08
N ARG A 97 -4.50 -13.75 -9.00
CA ARG A 97 -5.36 -12.59 -8.79
C ARG A 97 -5.12 -11.52 -9.86
N THR A 98 -3.87 -11.30 -10.23
CA THR A 98 -3.48 -10.39 -11.31
C THR A 98 -3.96 -10.90 -12.69
N GLU A 99 -3.83 -12.20 -12.95
CA GLU A 99 -4.38 -12.87 -14.13
C GLU A 99 -5.89 -12.67 -14.23
N ALA A 100 -6.59 -12.70 -13.09
CA ALA A 100 -8.04 -12.52 -13.02
C ALA A 100 -8.53 -11.06 -13.11
N MET A 101 -7.64 -10.06 -13.29
CA MET A 101 -8.03 -8.64 -13.42
C MET A 101 -8.35 -8.25 -14.87
N PRO A 102 -9.64 -8.15 -15.28
CA PRO A 102 -9.98 -7.92 -16.67
C PRO A 102 -9.51 -6.55 -17.18
N GLN A 103 -9.49 -5.53 -16.31
CA GLN A 103 -9.01 -4.20 -16.67
C GLN A 103 -7.49 -4.15 -16.93
N LEU A 104 -6.73 -5.09 -16.39
CA LEU A 104 -5.27 -5.11 -16.51
C LEU A 104 -4.80 -5.90 -17.75
N GLN A 105 -5.53 -6.96 -18.12
CA GLN A 105 -5.15 -7.85 -19.22
C GLN A 105 -4.86 -7.14 -20.55
N PRO A 106 -5.67 -6.17 -21.03
CA PRO A 106 -5.39 -5.47 -22.28
C PRO A 106 -4.09 -4.66 -22.25
N ILE A 107 -3.75 -4.09 -21.09
CA ILE A 107 -2.51 -3.33 -20.91
C ILE A 107 -1.31 -4.28 -21.01
N LEU A 108 -1.34 -5.38 -20.27
CA LEU A 108 -0.25 -6.36 -20.28
C LEU A 108 -0.04 -6.96 -21.67
N GLN A 109 -1.13 -7.35 -22.36
CA GLN A 109 -1.09 -7.88 -23.72
C GLN A 109 -0.50 -6.90 -24.74
N LYS A 110 -0.85 -5.61 -24.64
CA LYS A 110 -0.31 -4.55 -25.52
C LYS A 110 1.23 -4.48 -25.48
N TYR A 111 1.84 -4.80 -24.34
CA TYR A 111 3.31 -4.80 -24.16
C TYR A 111 3.91 -6.21 -24.12
N GLY A 112 3.16 -7.21 -24.59
CA GLY A 112 3.59 -8.59 -24.69
C GLY A 112 3.97 -9.20 -23.34
N MET A 113 3.32 -8.78 -22.26
CA MET A 113 3.61 -9.21 -20.89
C MET A 113 2.47 -10.09 -20.37
N THR A 114 2.81 -11.19 -19.70
CA THR A 114 1.87 -11.99 -18.92
C THR A 114 1.75 -11.43 -17.50
N ALA A 115 0.66 -11.72 -16.80
CA ALA A 115 0.52 -11.33 -15.39
C ALA A 115 1.61 -11.93 -14.49
N ARG A 116 2.07 -13.17 -14.78
CA ARG A 116 3.23 -13.77 -14.10
C ARG A 116 4.50 -12.95 -14.33
N GLU A 117 4.83 -12.60 -15.57
CA GLU A 117 5.99 -11.74 -15.87
C GLU A 117 5.87 -10.36 -15.19
N PHE A 118 4.67 -9.79 -15.17
CA PHE A 118 4.40 -8.52 -14.52
C PHE A 118 4.69 -8.58 -13.01
N VAL A 119 4.05 -9.52 -12.30
CA VAL A 119 4.20 -9.67 -10.84
C VAL A 119 5.63 -10.05 -10.47
N MET A 120 6.22 -11.03 -11.16
CA MET A 120 7.62 -11.42 -10.93
C MET A 120 8.56 -10.24 -11.18
N GLY A 121 8.34 -9.50 -12.27
CA GLY A 121 9.15 -8.34 -12.64
C GLY A 121 9.13 -7.24 -11.59
N ILE A 122 7.96 -6.77 -11.17
CA ILE A 122 7.85 -5.69 -10.17
C ILE A 122 8.33 -6.13 -8.79
N THR A 123 8.06 -7.38 -8.39
CA THR A 123 8.44 -7.89 -7.06
C THR A 123 9.94 -8.11 -6.98
N THR A 124 10.56 -8.69 -8.03
CA THR A 124 12.02 -8.84 -8.11
C THR A 124 12.72 -7.51 -8.19
N PHE A 125 12.20 -6.56 -8.99
CA PHE A 125 12.72 -5.21 -9.05
C PHE A 125 12.69 -4.55 -7.66
N GLY A 126 11.52 -4.52 -7.02
CA GLY A 126 11.33 -3.90 -5.70
C GLY A 126 12.22 -4.51 -4.62
N MET A 127 12.31 -5.85 -4.54
CA MET A 127 13.19 -6.53 -3.60
C MET A 127 14.67 -6.19 -3.85
N THR A 128 15.10 -6.24 -5.11
CA THR A 128 16.50 -5.96 -5.48
C THR A 128 16.86 -4.52 -5.13
N THR A 129 15.99 -3.55 -5.46
CA THR A 129 16.22 -2.13 -5.12
C THR A 129 16.22 -1.89 -3.62
N ALA A 130 15.30 -2.51 -2.86
CA ALA A 130 15.22 -2.34 -1.41
C ALA A 130 16.48 -2.86 -0.72
N VAL A 131 16.95 -4.05 -1.09
CA VAL A 131 18.18 -4.64 -0.54
C VAL A 131 19.42 -3.86 -1.00
N MET A 132 19.44 -3.30 -2.21
CA MET A 132 20.56 -2.46 -2.67
C MET A 132 20.62 -1.11 -1.95
N GLN A 133 19.48 -0.51 -1.60
CA GLN A 133 19.40 0.79 -0.91
C GLN A 133 19.60 0.64 0.60
N HIS A 134 19.11 -0.45 1.17
CA HIS A 134 19.28 -0.81 2.58
C HIS A 134 19.98 -2.17 2.66
N PRO A 135 21.28 -2.26 2.31
CA PRO A 135 22.04 -3.48 2.48
C PRO A 135 21.92 -3.90 3.95
N ALA A 136 21.30 -5.06 4.17
CA ALA A 136 20.75 -5.45 5.46
C ALA A 136 21.78 -5.27 6.59
N GLN A 137 21.37 -4.63 7.68
CA GLN A 137 22.14 -4.69 8.94
C GLN A 137 22.18 -6.12 9.50
N ASP A 138 21.25 -6.99 9.07
CA ASP A 138 21.21 -8.41 9.40
C ASP A 138 21.05 -9.25 8.12
N SER A 139 22.17 -9.51 7.44
CA SER A 139 22.23 -10.23 6.16
C SER A 139 21.84 -11.72 6.24
N ARG A 140 21.56 -12.25 7.43
CA ARG A 140 21.25 -13.68 7.65
C ARG A 140 19.84 -14.08 7.21
N SER A 141 18.89 -13.14 7.14
CA SER A 141 17.50 -13.41 6.80
C SER A 141 17.13 -13.04 5.35
N MET A 142 18.00 -12.31 4.65
CA MET A 142 17.75 -11.89 3.27
C MET A 142 18.33 -12.89 2.27
N PRO A 143 17.56 -13.30 1.25
CA PRO A 143 18.07 -14.16 0.19
C PRO A 143 19.18 -13.46 -0.59
N THR A 144 20.12 -14.25 -1.11
CA THR A 144 21.13 -13.72 -2.05
C THR A 144 20.43 -13.24 -3.31
N LEU A 145 20.70 -12.01 -3.73
CA LEU A 145 20.14 -11.44 -4.96
C LEU A 145 20.80 -12.03 -6.20
N ASN A 146 20.05 -12.13 -7.29
CA ASN A 146 20.59 -12.44 -8.60
C ASN A 146 21.56 -11.33 -9.08
N PRO A 147 22.85 -11.64 -9.37
CA PRO A 147 23.83 -10.63 -9.74
C PRO A 147 23.55 -9.94 -11.09
N ASP A 148 22.87 -10.62 -12.02
CA ASP A 148 22.46 -10.02 -13.29
C ASP A 148 21.46 -8.88 -13.08
N ASN A 149 20.54 -9.04 -12.12
CA ASN A 149 19.56 -8.01 -11.78
C ASN A 149 20.25 -6.82 -11.12
N VAL A 150 21.17 -7.06 -10.19
CA VAL A 150 21.96 -6.00 -9.55
C VAL A 150 22.72 -5.21 -10.61
N LYS A 151 23.35 -5.89 -11.57
CA LYS A 151 24.06 -5.25 -12.68
C LYS A 151 23.10 -4.45 -13.58
N LEU A 152 21.96 -5.03 -13.95
CA LEU A 152 20.96 -4.39 -14.80
C LEU A 152 20.44 -3.10 -14.18
N ILE A 153 20.11 -3.11 -12.88
CA ILE A 153 19.60 -1.95 -12.15
C ILE A 153 20.67 -0.86 -12.02
N LYS A 154 21.90 -1.23 -11.64
CA LYS A 154 23.04 -0.29 -11.57
C LYS A 154 23.38 0.33 -12.93
N SER A 155 23.18 -0.38 -14.04
CA SER A 155 23.46 0.20 -15.37
C SER A 155 22.33 1.09 -15.90
N HIS A 156 21.20 1.19 -15.18
CA HIS A 156 20.00 1.93 -15.60
C HIS A 156 19.45 2.76 -14.43
N GLU A 157 20.29 3.54 -13.76
CA GLU A 157 19.91 4.27 -12.56
C GLU A 157 18.77 5.27 -12.82
N ALA A 158 18.82 6.00 -13.92
CA ALA A 158 17.77 6.96 -14.29
C ALA A 158 16.42 6.27 -14.48
N GLN A 159 16.38 5.14 -15.20
CA GLN A 159 15.16 4.36 -15.41
C GLN A 159 14.66 3.71 -14.11
N THR A 160 15.58 3.30 -13.24
CA THR A 160 15.27 2.75 -11.91
C THR A 160 14.54 3.79 -11.06
N GLN A 161 15.06 5.02 -10.98
CA GLN A 161 14.41 6.09 -10.22
C GLN A 161 13.06 6.49 -10.83
N ALA A 162 12.97 6.58 -12.16
CA ALA A 162 11.72 6.86 -12.84
C ALA A 162 10.65 5.80 -12.54
N LEU A 163 11.02 4.52 -12.56
CA LEU A 163 10.10 3.42 -12.28
C LEU A 163 9.66 3.40 -10.80
N ILE A 164 10.58 3.62 -9.85
CA ILE A 164 10.24 3.73 -8.42
C ILE A 164 9.21 4.84 -8.20
N LYS A 165 9.45 6.01 -8.78
CA LYS A 165 8.51 7.14 -8.71
C LYS A 165 7.17 6.80 -9.35
N ALA A 166 7.19 6.14 -10.51
CA ALA A 166 5.98 5.76 -11.23
C ALA A 166 5.09 4.78 -10.44
N MET A 167 5.69 3.93 -9.60
CA MET A 167 5.01 2.99 -8.69
C MET A 167 4.52 3.64 -7.39
N GLY A 168 4.79 4.93 -7.16
CA GLY A 168 4.38 5.64 -5.95
C GLY A 168 5.37 5.56 -4.78
N GLY A 169 6.64 5.23 -5.04
CA GLY A 169 7.70 5.06 -4.03
C GLY A 169 8.13 6.32 -3.26
N GLU A 170 7.42 7.44 -3.39
CA GLU A 170 7.62 8.66 -2.61
C GLU A 170 6.35 8.91 -1.77
N GLY A 171 6.13 8.15 -0.69
CA GLY A 171 4.85 8.22 0.04
C GLY A 171 4.72 7.37 1.29
N SER A 172 5.76 7.29 2.12
CA SER A 172 5.65 6.84 3.52
C SER A 172 6.73 7.52 4.34
N GLN A 173 6.67 8.85 4.44
CA GLN A 173 7.28 9.51 5.59
C GLN A 173 6.47 9.05 6.81
N PRO A 174 7.11 8.52 7.87
CA PRO A 174 6.40 8.35 9.13
C PRO A 174 5.92 9.74 9.54
N GLU A 175 4.62 9.90 9.74
CA GLU A 175 4.10 11.03 10.50
C GLU A 175 4.84 11.01 11.84
N GLU A 176 5.82 11.89 12.01
CA GLU A 176 6.38 12.24 13.31
C GLU A 176 5.21 12.76 14.15
N GLN A 177 4.59 11.86 14.92
CA GLN A 177 3.74 12.25 16.03
C GLN A 177 4.62 13.05 17.00
N PRO A 178 4.28 14.31 17.32
CA PRO A 178 5.04 15.08 18.27
C PRO A 178 4.95 14.39 19.64
N GLU A 179 6.14 14.06 20.15
CA GLU A 179 6.46 13.58 21.49
C GLU A 179 5.59 14.27 22.55
N ASN A 180 4.64 13.54 23.14
CA ASN A 180 3.87 14.02 24.28
C ASN A 180 4.72 13.84 25.54
N GLN A 181 5.07 14.97 26.14
CA GLN A 181 5.97 15.18 27.27
C GLN A 181 5.68 14.27 28.49
N PRO A 182 6.71 13.89 29.28
CA PRO A 182 6.54 13.08 30.47
C PRO A 182 5.78 13.85 31.56
N GLN A 183 4.59 13.34 31.92
CA GLN A 183 3.79 13.86 33.02
C GLN A 183 4.46 13.46 34.36
N ALA A 184 4.79 14.46 35.16
CA ALA A 184 5.49 14.32 36.44
C ALA A 184 4.68 13.50 37.47
N THR A 185 5.36 12.55 38.11
CA THR A 185 4.86 11.78 39.26
C THR A 185 4.66 12.68 40.48
N PRO A 186 3.49 12.70 41.14
CA PRO A 186 3.40 13.25 42.49
C PRO A 186 3.80 12.17 43.49
N ARG A 187 4.92 12.39 44.20
CA ARG A 187 5.21 11.66 45.43
C ARG A 187 4.21 12.07 46.53
N ARG A 188 3.60 11.09 47.18
CA ARG A 188 3.16 11.18 48.57
C ARG A 188 3.66 9.95 49.32
#